data_AF-A0A523ZNT0-F1
#
_entry.id   AF-A0A523ZNT0-F1
#
_cell.length_a   1.000
_cell.length_b   1.000
_cell.length_c   1.000
_cell.angle_alpha   90.00
_cell.angle_beta   90.00
_cell.angle_gamma   90.00
#
_symmetry.space_group_name_H-M   'P 1'
#
loop_
_entity.id
_entity.type
_entity.pdbx_description
1 polymer ?
#
loop_
_entity_poly.entity_id
_entity_poly.type
_entity_poly.pdbx_seq_one_letter_code
_entity_poly.pdbx_strand_id
1 'polypeptide(L)'
;EVAIRKDKLLLFGKFYDVEVYKSEKYAISLDDRKIRIRMPGSGKPRSREYEYLRKWIRGELLKTLTNFLREYERVMKAPIGKFYIKNQKTRWASYSQKRNIHFNIKLAALPKRIIEYIVIHELAHATQPNHNRKFWYIVEKFCPDYKKRKQELKEYSLVIQKSKIWQKMLNMYT
;
A
#
# COMPACT_ATOMS: atom_id res chain seq x y z
N GLU A 1 11.41 12.39 -26.21
CA GLU A 1 11.79 12.89 -24.86
C GLU A 1 12.80 11.92 -24.24
N VAL A 2 13.89 12.40 -23.64
CA VAL A 2 14.88 11.54 -22.94
C VAL A 2 14.57 11.56 -21.44
N ALA A 3 14.36 10.38 -20.86
CA ALA A 3 14.13 10.26 -19.42
C ALA A 3 15.39 10.69 -18.64
N ILE A 4 15.22 11.58 -17.66
CA ILE A 4 16.33 12.09 -16.84
C ILE A 4 16.70 11.14 -15.68
N ARG A 5 15.87 10.12 -15.43
CA ARG A 5 16.09 9.07 -14.43
C ARG A 5 15.30 7.82 -14.77
N LYS A 6 15.86 6.66 -14.43
CA LYS A 6 15.21 5.34 -14.51
C LYS A 6 15.36 4.62 -13.16
N ASP A 7 14.24 4.23 -12.55
CA ASP A 7 14.16 3.43 -11.32
C ASP A 7 13.18 2.26 -11.55
N LYS A 8 13.10 1.29 -10.63
CA LYS A 8 12.05 0.24 -10.64
C LYS A 8 11.22 0.28 -9.38
N LEU A 9 9.91 0.43 -9.53
CA LEU A 9 8.94 0.44 -8.44
C LEU A 9 8.12 -0.85 -8.43
N LEU A 10 8.08 -1.51 -7.28
CA LEU A 10 7.08 -2.55 -7.02
C LEU A 10 5.76 -1.87 -6.59
N LEU A 11 4.70 -2.03 -7.39
CA LEU A 11 3.36 -1.50 -7.13
C LEU A 11 2.31 -2.59 -7.41
N PHE A 12 1.44 -2.84 -6.44
CA PHE A 12 0.42 -3.88 -6.48
C PHE A 12 0.91 -5.25 -6.93
N GLY A 13 2.11 -5.64 -6.49
CA GLY A 13 2.75 -6.91 -6.85
C GLY A 13 3.43 -6.96 -8.21
N LYS A 14 3.42 -5.87 -8.99
CA LYS A 14 4.07 -5.77 -10.31
C LYS A 14 5.20 -4.74 -10.28
N PHE A 15 6.28 -5.01 -11.03
CA PHE A 15 7.36 -4.06 -11.20
C PHE A 15 7.08 -3.13 -12.39
N TYR A 16 7.29 -1.83 -12.18
CA TYR A 16 7.18 -0.79 -13.19
C TYR A 16 8.49 -0.02 -13.30
N ASP A 17 8.89 0.30 -14.52
CA ASP A 17 9.96 1.25 -14.77
C ASP A 17 9.45 2.67 -14.47
N VAL A 18 10.15 3.39 -13.61
CA VAL A 18 9.83 4.78 -13.27
C VAL A 18 10.71 5.70 -14.10
N GLU A 19 10.09 6.48 -14.96
CA GLU A 19 10.76 7.43 -15.85
C GLU A 19 10.34 8.86 -15.51
N VAL A 20 11.32 9.74 -15.32
CA VAL A 20 11.07 11.15 -15.02
C VAL A 20 11.38 12.02 -16.24
N TYR A 21 10.49 12.97 -16.53
CA TYR A 21 10.54 13.87 -17.67
C TYR A 21 10.33 15.32 -17.22
N LYS A 22 11.00 16.26 -17.89
CA LYS A 22 10.78 17.70 -17.67
C LYS A 22 9.45 18.13 -18.31
N SER A 23 8.68 18.96 -17.62
CA SER A 23 7.38 19.48 -18.07
C SER A 23 7.04 20.76 -17.29
N GLU A 24 6.20 21.63 -17.84
CA GLU A 24 5.71 22.82 -17.11
C GLU A 24 4.79 22.47 -15.94
N LYS A 25 4.08 21.35 -16.02
CA LYS A 25 3.11 20.89 -15.02
C LYS A 25 3.46 19.52 -14.47
N TYR A 26 3.05 19.28 -13.23
CA TYR A 26 3.14 17.98 -12.59
C TYR A 26 2.08 17.02 -13.15
N ALA A 27 2.49 15.82 -13.57
CA ALA A 27 1.58 14.75 -13.94
C ALA A 27 2.21 13.36 -13.70
N ILE A 28 1.40 12.38 -13.31
CA ILE A 28 1.78 10.95 -13.30
C ILE A 28 0.83 10.19 -14.21
N SER A 29 1.41 9.37 -15.09
CA SER A 29 0.66 8.39 -15.88
C SER A 29 1.23 6.99 -15.66
N LEU A 30 0.35 6.02 -15.56
CA LEU A 30 0.68 4.60 -15.52
C LEU A 30 0.27 3.98 -16.86
N ASP A 31 1.19 3.27 -17.51
CA ASP A 31 0.89 2.29 -18.55
C ASP A 31 1.31 0.88 -18.10
N ASP A 32 1.17 -0.12 -18.96
CA ASP A 32 1.34 -1.53 -18.60
C ASP A 32 2.68 -1.89 -17.96
N ARG A 33 3.76 -1.13 -18.23
CA ARG A 33 5.09 -1.40 -17.66
C ARG A 33 5.80 -0.17 -17.11
N LYS A 34 5.25 1.03 -17.30
CA LYS A 34 5.94 2.28 -16.96
C LYS A 34 5.08 3.23 -16.13
N ILE A 35 5.71 3.87 -15.18
CA ILE A 35 5.21 5.03 -14.46
C ILE A 35 6.00 6.23 -14.98
N ARG A 36 5.34 7.12 -15.73
CA ARG A 36 5.95 8.37 -16.20
C ARG A 36 5.58 9.50 -15.25
N ILE A 37 6.60 10.19 -14.75
CA ILE A 37 6.45 11.37 -13.89
C ILE A 37 6.92 12.58 -14.68
N ARG A 38 6.03 13.53 -14.91
CA ARG A 38 6.32 14.83 -15.52
C ARG A 38 6.36 15.90 -14.44
N MET A 39 7.39 16.73 -14.40
CA MET A 39 7.51 17.83 -13.43
C MET A 39 8.39 18.99 -13.92
N PRO A 40 8.22 20.20 -13.34
CA PRO A 40 9.12 21.34 -13.57
C PRO A 40 10.57 21.02 -13.24
N GLY A 41 11.50 21.53 -14.05
CA GLY A 41 12.94 21.34 -13.87
C GLY A 41 13.56 22.10 -12.68
N SER A 42 12.78 22.91 -11.95
CA SER A 42 13.24 23.80 -10.89
C SER A 42 12.97 23.26 -9.47
N GLY A 43 13.93 22.50 -8.96
CA GLY A 43 13.99 22.04 -7.57
C GLY A 43 15.14 21.05 -7.38
N LYS A 44 15.65 20.86 -6.15
CA LYS A 44 16.63 19.80 -5.86
C LYS A 44 16.06 18.46 -6.40
N PRO A 45 16.59 17.87 -7.49
CA PRO A 45 15.87 16.87 -8.31
C PRO A 45 15.64 15.49 -7.65
N ARG A 46 15.98 15.32 -6.38
CA ARG A 46 16.00 14.00 -5.72
C ARG A 46 14.91 13.79 -4.67
N SER A 47 14.23 14.83 -4.19
CA SER A 47 13.17 14.66 -3.18
C SER A 47 11.75 14.82 -3.77
N ARG A 48 11.50 15.85 -4.57
CA ARG A 48 10.13 16.17 -5.04
C ARG A 48 9.46 15.07 -5.87
N GLU A 49 10.22 14.34 -6.68
CA GLU A 49 9.66 13.24 -7.48
C GLU A 49 9.09 12.12 -6.61
N TYR A 50 9.77 11.77 -5.52
CA TYR A 50 9.36 10.70 -4.62
C TYR A 50 8.21 11.17 -3.72
N GLU A 51 8.12 12.46 -3.39
CA GLU A 51 6.96 13.04 -2.70
C GLU A 51 5.71 12.95 -3.58
N TYR A 52 5.85 13.36 -4.84
CA TYR A 52 4.75 13.34 -5.80
C TYR A 52 4.32 11.90 -6.12
N LEU A 53 5.28 11.00 -6.32
CA LEU A 53 5.03 9.56 -6.48
C LEU A 53 4.34 8.98 -5.25
N ARG A 54 4.80 9.29 -4.04
CA ARG A 54 4.17 8.85 -2.78
C ARG A 54 2.73 9.35 -2.65
N LYS A 55 2.46 10.61 -3.02
CA LYS A 55 1.11 11.19 -3.02
C LYS A 55 0.19 10.45 -4.00
N TRP A 56 0.69 10.15 -5.20
CA TRP A 56 -0.06 9.40 -6.19
C TRP A 56 -0.32 7.95 -5.76
N ILE A 57 0.70 7.22 -5.28
CA ILE A 57 0.57 5.86 -4.73
C ILE A 57 -0.44 5.82 -3.59
N ARG A 58 -0.45 6.84 -2.73
CA ARG A 58 -1.44 6.95 -1.66
C ARG A 58 -2.86 7.02 -2.21
N GLY A 59 -3.09 7.74 -3.31
CA GLY A 59 -4.38 7.82 -3.99
C GLY A 59 -4.81 6.47 -4.57
N GLU A 60 -3.90 5.76 -5.21
CA GLU A 60 -4.18 4.42 -5.76
C GLU A 60 -4.46 3.37 -4.66
N LEU A 61 -3.71 3.43 -3.56
CA LEU A 61 -3.96 2.60 -2.39
C LEU A 61 -5.30 2.94 -1.72
N LEU A 62 -5.65 4.23 -1.64
CA LEU A 62 -6.92 4.69 -1.10
C LEU A 62 -8.09 4.05 -1.86
N LYS A 63 -8.09 4.12 -3.20
CA LYS A 63 -9.11 3.48 -4.05
C LYS A 63 -9.22 1.98 -3.76
N THR A 64 -8.07 1.29 -3.69
CA THR A 64 -8.02 -0.16 -3.44
C THR A 64 -8.58 -0.51 -2.06
N LEU A 65 -8.17 0.20 -1.01
CA LEU A 65 -8.66 -0.03 0.35
C LEU A 65 -10.15 0.28 0.49
N THR A 66 -10.62 1.38 -0.11
CA THR A 66 -12.06 1.74 -0.11
C THR A 66 -12.92 0.63 -0.71
N ASN A 67 -12.49 0.01 -1.80
CA ASN A 67 -13.23 -1.08 -2.42
C ASN A 67 -13.32 -2.30 -1.51
N PHE A 68 -12.18 -2.76 -0.96
CA PHE A 68 -12.18 -3.91 -0.05
C PHE A 68 -12.94 -3.63 1.25
N LEU A 69 -12.77 -2.46 1.85
CA LEU A 69 -13.48 -2.09 3.07
C LEU A 69 -15.00 -2.09 2.83
N ARG A 70 -15.48 -1.46 1.75
CA ARG A 70 -16.91 -1.46 1.41
C ARG A 70 -17.48 -2.87 1.29
N GLU A 71 -16.75 -3.77 0.66
CA GLU A 71 -17.17 -5.16 0.49
C GLU A 71 -17.17 -5.92 1.82
N TYR A 72 -16.03 -5.94 2.51
CA TYR A 72 -15.81 -6.79 3.67
C TYR A 72 -16.48 -6.28 4.93
N GLU A 73 -16.64 -4.96 5.13
CA GLU A 73 -17.45 -4.45 6.25
C GLU A 73 -18.88 -4.98 6.18
N ARG A 74 -19.45 -5.03 4.97
CA ARG A 74 -20.81 -5.53 4.74
C ARG A 74 -20.90 -7.03 4.97
N VAL A 75 -20.04 -7.83 4.34
CA VAL A 75 -20.15 -9.31 4.43
C VAL A 75 -19.69 -9.87 5.78
N MET A 76 -18.75 -9.20 6.45
CA MET A 76 -18.30 -9.57 7.80
C MET A 76 -19.17 -8.96 8.91
N LYS A 77 -20.10 -8.06 8.56
CA LYS A 77 -20.92 -7.28 9.51
C LYS A 77 -20.06 -6.55 10.55
N ALA A 78 -18.95 -5.97 10.10
CA ALA A 78 -17.92 -5.34 10.92
C ALA A 78 -17.77 -3.85 10.56
N PRO A 79 -18.70 -2.98 10.96
CA PRO A 79 -18.65 -1.57 10.61
C PRO A 79 -17.43 -0.89 11.24
N ILE A 80 -16.73 -0.05 10.47
CA ILE A 80 -15.59 0.74 10.96
C ILE A 80 -16.00 2.18 11.25
N GLY A 81 -15.15 2.90 11.99
CA GLY A 81 -15.22 4.35 12.11
C GLY A 81 -14.60 5.03 10.89
N LYS A 82 -13.30 5.28 10.94
CA LYS A 82 -12.49 5.86 9.85
C LYS A 82 -11.28 5.00 9.57
N PHE A 83 -10.77 5.07 8.35
CA PHE A 83 -9.46 4.51 8.04
C PHE A 83 -8.47 5.58 7.59
N TYR A 84 -7.20 5.32 7.83
CA TYR A 84 -6.11 6.23 7.50
C TYR A 84 -4.97 5.46 6.85
N ILE A 85 -4.38 6.04 5.80
CA ILE A 85 -3.09 5.58 5.30
C ILE A 85 -1.99 6.34 6.05
N LYS A 86 -1.05 5.65 6.67
CA LYS A 86 0.07 6.21 7.45
C LYS A 86 1.39 5.60 7.00
N ASN A 87 2.50 6.18 7.42
CA ASN A 87 3.83 5.61 7.25
C ASN A 87 4.31 5.06 8.60
N GLN A 88 3.99 3.80 8.90
CA GLN A 88 4.37 3.17 10.17
C GLN A 88 5.67 2.37 9.99
N LYS A 89 6.52 2.33 11.02
CA LYS A 89 7.79 1.59 10.93
C LYS A 89 7.59 0.08 10.98
N THR A 90 6.78 -0.42 11.93
CA THR A 90 6.77 -1.84 12.30
C THR A 90 5.52 -2.62 11.86
N ARG A 91 4.40 -1.94 11.57
CA ARG A 91 3.11 -2.60 11.31
C ARG A 91 2.65 -2.44 9.87
N TRP A 92 1.90 -3.43 9.38
CA TRP A 92 1.23 -3.39 8.07
C TRP A 92 -0.11 -2.68 8.14
N ALA A 93 -0.86 -2.94 9.20
CA ALA A 93 -2.04 -2.21 9.58
C ALA A 93 -2.28 -2.35 11.11
N SER A 94 -3.29 -1.65 11.62
CA SER A 94 -3.78 -1.81 12.98
C SER A 94 -5.21 -1.32 13.14
N TYR A 95 -6.03 -2.11 13.83
CA TYR A 95 -7.37 -1.78 14.30
C TYR A 95 -7.35 -1.16 15.70
N SER A 96 -8.21 -0.16 15.96
CA SER A 96 -8.33 0.50 17.27
C SER A 96 -9.68 0.22 17.94
N GLN A 97 -9.74 0.41 19.26
CA GLN A 97 -11.00 0.29 20.02
C GLN A 97 -12.10 1.26 19.53
N LYS A 98 -11.72 2.40 18.95
CA LYS A 98 -12.65 3.35 18.29
C LYS A 98 -13.07 2.89 16.89
N ARG A 99 -12.84 1.62 16.55
CA ARG A 99 -13.11 1.00 15.25
C ARG A 99 -12.38 1.66 14.07
N ASN A 100 -11.28 2.37 14.33
CA ASN A 100 -10.49 2.98 13.25
C ASN A 100 -9.42 2.00 12.76
N ILE A 101 -9.16 2.00 11.46
CA ILE A 101 -8.10 1.18 10.86
C ILE A 101 -6.99 2.07 10.33
N HIS A 102 -5.76 1.80 10.74
CA HIS A 102 -4.57 2.47 10.20
C HIS A 102 -3.86 1.51 9.28
N PHE A 103 -3.80 1.83 7.99
CA PHE A 103 -3.11 1.06 6.98
C PHE A 103 -1.76 1.70 6.67
N ASN A 104 -0.73 0.88 6.44
CA ASN A 104 0.57 1.40 6.05
C ASN A 104 0.66 1.63 4.54
N ILE A 105 1.27 2.74 4.10
CA ILE A 105 1.45 3.04 2.67
C ILE A 105 2.24 1.96 1.91
N LYS A 106 3.14 1.23 2.59
CA LYS A 106 3.88 0.11 1.98
C LYS A 106 2.98 -1.04 1.50
N LEU A 107 1.71 -1.08 1.93
CA LEU A 107 0.72 -2.01 1.37
C LEU A 107 0.57 -1.86 -0.14
N ALA A 108 0.80 -0.67 -0.69
CA ALA A 108 0.72 -0.46 -2.14
C ALA A 108 1.78 -1.24 -2.92
N ALA A 109 2.83 -1.77 -2.28
CA ALA A 109 3.77 -2.67 -2.94
C ALA A 109 3.20 -4.09 -3.11
N LEU A 110 2.21 -4.47 -2.29
CA LEU A 110 1.73 -5.85 -2.20
C LEU A 110 0.70 -6.15 -3.30
N PRO A 111 0.64 -7.39 -3.82
CA PRO A 111 -0.47 -7.85 -4.63
C PRO A 111 -1.82 -7.56 -3.96
N LYS A 112 -2.82 -7.18 -4.75
CA LYS A 112 -4.16 -6.83 -4.23
C LYS A 112 -4.76 -7.91 -3.33
N ARG A 113 -4.54 -9.20 -3.63
CA ARG A 113 -4.98 -10.33 -2.76
C ARG A 113 -4.33 -10.35 -1.37
N ILE A 114 -3.10 -9.86 -1.23
CA ILE A 114 -2.46 -9.74 0.10
C ILE A 114 -3.03 -8.52 0.84
N ILE A 115 -3.31 -7.42 0.12
CA ILE A 115 -4.02 -6.25 0.69
C ILE A 115 -5.39 -6.66 1.20
N GLU A 116 -6.15 -7.43 0.42
CA GLU A 116 -7.45 -8.01 0.80
C GLU A 116 -7.35 -8.84 2.09
N TYR A 117 -6.37 -9.74 2.17
CA TYR A 117 -6.12 -10.51 3.41
C TYR A 117 -5.87 -9.60 4.61
N ILE A 118 -5.11 -8.51 4.44
CA ILE A 118 -4.85 -7.56 5.52
C ILE A 118 -6.13 -6.82 5.91
N VAL A 119 -6.99 -6.44 4.96
CA VAL A 119 -8.29 -5.83 5.25
C VAL A 119 -9.17 -6.79 6.07
N ILE A 120 -9.29 -8.05 5.64
CA ILE A 120 -10.04 -9.09 6.36
C ILE A 120 -9.47 -9.30 7.77
N HIS A 121 -8.14 -9.33 7.90
CA HIS A 121 -7.45 -9.47 9.17
C HIS A 121 -7.80 -8.32 10.14
N GLU A 122 -7.76 -7.08 9.65
CA GLU A 122 -8.09 -5.93 10.50
C GLU A 122 -9.58 -5.90 10.87
N LEU A 123 -10.48 -6.28 9.96
CA LEU A 123 -11.92 -6.34 10.24
C LEU A 123 -12.28 -7.46 11.23
N ALA A 124 -11.54 -8.58 11.24
CA ALA A 124 -11.75 -9.65 12.21
C ALA A 124 -11.55 -9.19 13.67
N HIS A 125 -10.74 -8.16 13.91
CA HIS A 125 -10.57 -7.55 15.23
C HIS A 125 -11.84 -6.89 15.79
N ALA A 126 -12.80 -6.55 14.93
CA ALA A 126 -14.10 -6.05 15.37
C ALA A 126 -14.89 -7.08 16.19
N THR A 127 -14.68 -8.37 15.92
CA THR A 127 -15.34 -9.49 16.61
C THR A 127 -14.43 -10.15 17.64
N GLN A 128 -13.14 -10.31 17.33
CA GLN A 128 -12.19 -10.99 18.20
C GLN A 128 -10.86 -10.23 18.24
N PRO A 129 -10.55 -9.47 19.32
CA PRO A 129 -9.36 -8.60 19.37
C PRO A 129 -8.01 -9.33 19.44
N ASN A 130 -8.01 -10.57 19.94
CA ASN A 130 -6.80 -11.35 20.15
C ASN A 130 -6.67 -12.43 19.07
N HIS A 131 -5.47 -12.64 18.53
CA HIS A 131 -5.14 -13.63 17.49
C HIS A 131 -5.21 -15.11 17.94
N ASN A 132 -6.23 -15.48 18.70
CA ASN A 132 -6.50 -16.85 19.15
C ASN A 132 -7.22 -17.67 18.06
N ARG A 133 -7.59 -18.92 18.39
CA ARG A 133 -8.28 -19.83 17.45
C ARG A 133 -9.56 -19.22 16.85
N LYS A 134 -10.35 -18.47 17.62
CA LYS A 134 -11.58 -17.83 17.13
C LYS A 134 -11.27 -16.74 16.09
N PHE A 135 -10.22 -15.96 16.30
CA PHE A 135 -9.78 -14.95 15.33
C PHE A 135 -9.40 -15.59 13.99
N TRP A 136 -8.55 -16.62 14.03
CA TRP A 136 -8.11 -17.28 12.81
C TRP A 136 -9.24 -18.01 12.10
N TYR A 137 -10.22 -18.54 12.84
CA TYR A 137 -11.44 -19.09 12.26
C TYR A 137 -12.24 -18.04 11.49
N ILE A 138 -12.38 -16.83 12.03
CA ILE A 138 -13.05 -15.72 11.32
C ILE A 138 -12.27 -15.36 10.04
N VAL A 139 -10.95 -15.20 10.15
CA VAL A 139 -10.11 -14.87 8.99
C VAL A 139 -10.22 -15.94 7.90
N GLU A 140 -10.13 -17.22 8.27
CA GLU A 140 -10.22 -18.35 7.33
C GLU A 140 -11.57 -18.43 6.63
N LYS A 141 -12.67 -18.10 7.33
CA LYS A 141 -14.02 -18.05 6.74
C LYS A 141 -14.12 -17.09 5.55
N PHE A 142 -13.43 -15.95 5.60
CA PHE A 142 -13.48 -14.94 4.53
C PHE A 142 -12.24 -14.97 3.62
N CYS A 143 -11.18 -15.66 4.04
CA CYS A 143 -9.92 -15.80 3.31
C CYS A 143 -9.37 -17.22 3.52
N PRO A 144 -9.90 -18.24 2.81
CA PRO A 144 -9.52 -19.63 3.04
C PRO A 144 -8.02 -19.90 2.83
N ASP A 145 -7.37 -19.16 1.93
CA ASP A 145 -5.94 -19.27 1.66
C ASP A 145 -5.06 -18.32 2.50
N TYR A 146 -5.57 -17.79 3.63
CA TYR A 146 -4.87 -16.79 4.44
C TYR A 146 -3.46 -17.21 4.86
N LYS A 147 -3.23 -18.51 5.13
CA LYS A 147 -1.91 -19.02 5.52
C LYS A 147 -0.87 -18.79 4.43
N LYS A 148 -1.25 -19.01 3.16
CA LYS A 148 -0.41 -18.74 1.99
C LYS A 148 -0.13 -17.25 1.84
N ARG A 149 -1.18 -16.42 1.90
CA ARG A 149 -1.05 -14.95 1.82
C ARG A 149 -0.20 -14.36 2.95
N LYS A 150 -0.31 -14.90 4.17
CA LYS A 150 0.52 -14.54 5.33
C LYS A 150 1.98 -14.90 5.12
N GLN A 151 2.28 -16.03 4.48
CA GLN A 151 3.66 -16.40 4.17
C GLN A 151 4.25 -15.48 3.10
N GLU A 152 3.54 -15.24 2.01
CA GLU A 152 3.99 -14.31 0.96
C GLU A 152 4.17 -12.88 1.46
N LEU A 153 3.35 -12.42 2.41
CA LEU A 153 3.52 -11.11 3.05
C LEU A 153 4.92 -10.95 3.67
N LYS A 154 5.52 -12.03 4.20
CA LYS A 154 6.89 -12.02 4.72
C LYS A 154 7.91 -11.82 3.60
N GLU A 155 7.72 -12.48 2.45
CA GLU A 155 8.59 -12.35 1.28
C GLU A 155 8.58 -10.93 0.74
N TYR A 156 7.39 -10.34 0.58
CA TYR A 156 7.26 -8.95 0.17
C TYR A 156 7.89 -7.96 1.14
N SER A 157 7.88 -8.25 2.45
CA SER A 157 8.60 -7.42 3.44
C SER A 157 10.08 -7.29 3.07
N LEU A 158 10.73 -8.38 2.68
CA LEU A 158 12.15 -8.39 2.27
C LEU A 158 12.37 -7.64 0.95
N VAL A 159 11.47 -7.80 -0.02
CA VAL A 159 11.56 -7.11 -1.32
C VAL A 159 11.46 -5.59 -1.14
N ILE A 160 10.54 -5.11 -0.29
CA ILE A 160 10.39 -3.67 -0.01
C ILE A 160 11.61 -3.11 0.73
N GLN A 161 12.17 -3.87 1.67
CA GLN A 161 13.39 -3.47 2.38
C GLN A 161 14.58 -3.26 1.42
N LYS A 162 14.71 -4.11 0.40
CA LYS A 162 15.77 -4.02 -0.61
C LYS A 162 15.50 -2.98 -1.71
N SER A 163 14.28 -2.47 -1.85
CA SER A 163 13.91 -1.52 -2.91
C SER A 163 14.34 -0.09 -2.59
N LYS A 164 15.34 0.43 -3.32
CA LYS A 164 15.86 1.80 -3.14
C LYS A 164 14.77 2.87 -3.26
N ILE A 165 13.87 2.76 -4.23
CA ILE A 165 12.78 3.74 -4.42
C ILE A 165 11.78 3.70 -3.26
N TRP A 166 11.45 2.51 -2.73
CA TRP A 166 10.61 2.40 -1.54
C TRP A 166 11.32 2.97 -0.31
N GLN A 167 12.61 2.67 -0.11
CA GLN A 167 13.37 3.26 1.00
C GLN A 167 13.39 4.79 0.93
N LYS A 168 13.61 5.37 -0.25
CA LYS A 168 13.52 6.82 -0.44
C LYS A 168 12.13 7.35 -0.10
N MET A 169 11.06 6.77 -0.65
CA MET A 169 9.69 7.22 -0.36
C MET A 169 9.28 7.10 1.11
N LEU A 170 9.81 6.12 1.84
CA LEU A 170 9.46 5.87 3.25
C LEU A 170 10.31 6.71 4.22
N ASN A 171 11.55 7.07 3.87
CA ASN A 171 12.50 7.76 4.74
C ASN A 171 12.60 9.28 4.49
N MET A 172 11.74 9.86 3.64
CA MET A 172 11.78 11.29 3.30
C MET A 172 11.49 12.28 4.44
N TYR A 173 11.11 11.79 5.61
CA TYR A 173 10.77 12.62 6.78
C TYR A 173 11.39 12.07 8.08
N THR A 174 12.46 11.27 7.97
CA THR A 174 13.28 10.82 9.10
C THR A 174 14.65 11.45 9.03
#